data_AF-A0A3S1GHF8-F1
#
_entry.id   AF-A0A3S1GHF8-F1
#
_cell.length_a   1.000
_cell.length_b   1.000
_cell.length_c   1.000
_cell.angle_alpha   90.00
_cell.angle_beta   90.00
_cell.angle_gamma   90.00
#
_symmetry.space_group_name_H-M   'P 1'
#
loop_
_entity.id
_entity.type
_entity.pdbx_description
1 polymer ?
#
loop_
_entity_poly.entity_id
_entity_poly.type
_entity_poly.pdbx_seq_one_letter_code
_entity_poly.pdbx_strand_id
1 'polypeptide(L)'
;MRGSRRGGTLSGERPLRLSDWLRDRRRRGPLRMTIRERLTAEDFVFTNSEKKVVRELLNNYPSAALVSASHLARCAGVSDPTVARLANKLGYERFADMQQALLDEVASHLNSPMTMLSSSSRSLGSGELWQD
;
A
#
# COMPACT_ATOMS: atom_id res chain seq x y z
N MET A 1 47.96 1.79 27.71
CA MET A 1 47.27 2.97 27.13
C MET A 1 47.35 2.93 25.61
N ARG A 2 46.22 2.70 24.94
CA ARG A 2 45.71 3.42 23.74
C ARG A 2 44.49 2.63 23.25
N GLY A 3 43.31 3.23 23.40
CA GLY A 3 42.07 2.70 22.86
C GLY A 3 41.92 3.05 21.38
N SER A 4 41.14 2.25 20.67
CA SER A 4 40.42 2.69 19.48
C SER A 4 39.05 2.03 19.47
N ARG A 5 38.02 2.88 19.49
CA ARG A 5 36.61 2.55 19.31
C ARG A 5 36.25 2.54 17.82
N ARG A 6 35.07 1.97 17.57
CA ARG A 6 34.17 2.08 16.39
C ARG A 6 34.50 1.08 15.29
N GLY A 7 33.56 0.32 14.74
CA GLY A 7 32.10 0.43 14.69
C GLY A 7 31.72 -0.18 13.35
N GLY A 8 30.78 -1.13 13.33
CA GLY A 8 30.48 -1.93 12.15
C GLY A 8 29.97 -1.10 10.95
N THR A 9 30.21 -1.63 9.76
CA THR A 9 29.36 -1.38 8.61
C THR A 9 29.05 -2.71 7.95
N LEU A 10 27.74 -2.98 7.91
CA LEU A 10 27.09 -4.13 7.31
C LEU A 10 27.40 -4.23 5.82
N SER A 11 27.33 -5.47 5.33
CA SER A 11 27.47 -5.91 3.95
C SER A 11 26.96 -4.91 2.91
N GLY A 12 27.80 -4.72 1.89
CA GLY A 12 27.47 -4.02 0.67
C GLY A 12 26.44 -4.79 -0.14
N GLU A 13 25.18 -4.48 0.06
CA GLU A 13 24.14 -4.65 -0.96
C GLU A 13 23.87 -3.26 -1.50
N ARG A 14 24.41 -2.97 -2.69
CA ARG A 14 24.18 -1.68 -3.37
C ARG A 14 22.76 -1.73 -3.96
N PRO A 15 21.77 -0.99 -3.45
CA PRO A 15 20.50 -0.90 -4.14
C PRO A 15 20.73 -0.28 -5.51
N LEU A 16 20.12 -0.86 -6.54
CA LEU A 16 20.07 -0.34 -7.89
C LEU A 16 19.71 1.16 -7.87
N ARG A 17 20.28 1.95 -8.78
CA ARG A 17 19.95 3.37 -8.90
C ARG A 17 18.43 3.51 -9.08
N LEU A 18 17.81 4.35 -8.26
CA LEU A 18 16.37 4.68 -8.30
C LEU A 18 15.85 4.97 -9.73
N SER A 19 16.72 5.55 -10.57
CA SER A 19 16.47 5.87 -11.98
C SER A 19 16.29 4.64 -12.87
N ASP A 20 17.02 3.56 -12.60
CA ASP A 20 16.94 2.29 -13.35
C ASP A 20 15.69 1.50 -12.94
N TRP A 21 15.30 1.55 -11.65
CA TRP A 21 14.04 1.01 -11.14
C TRP A 21 12.79 1.73 -11.70
N LEU A 22 12.90 3.03 -12.00
CA LEU A 22 11.85 3.80 -12.67
C LEU A 22 11.76 3.49 -14.18
N ARG A 23 12.87 3.08 -14.81
CA ARG A 23 12.93 2.78 -16.25
C ARG A 23 12.43 1.37 -16.58
N ASP A 24 12.71 0.39 -15.72
CA ASP A 24 12.26 -1.01 -15.88
C ASP A 24 10.74 -1.19 -15.63
N ARG A 25 10.14 -0.33 -14.80
CA ARG A 25 8.70 -0.37 -14.48
C ARG A 25 7.76 -0.11 -15.67
N ARG A 26 8.28 0.35 -16.81
CA ARG A 26 7.52 0.49 -18.05
C ARG A 26 7.43 -0.81 -18.85
N ARG A 27 8.27 -1.82 -18.56
CA ARG A 27 8.28 -3.15 -19.19
C ARG A 27 7.37 -4.16 -18.49
N ARG A 28 7.11 -4.00 -17.18
CA ARG A 28 6.02 -4.70 -16.45
C ARG A 28 4.79 -3.79 -16.45
N GLY A 29 3.81 -4.10 -17.28
CA GLY A 29 2.75 -3.17 -17.71
C GLY A 29 2.10 -2.32 -16.61
N PRO A 30 1.88 -1.01 -16.84
CA PRO A 30 1.13 -0.15 -15.94
C PRO A 30 -0.38 -0.41 -16.13
N LEU A 31 -1.11 -0.65 -15.00
CA LEU A 31 -2.57 -0.52 -14.77
C LEU A 31 -3.21 -1.59 -13.83
N ARG A 32 -2.49 -2.61 -13.31
CA ARG A 32 -3.14 -3.70 -12.52
C ARG A 32 -2.93 -3.71 -11.00
N MET A 33 -1.95 -3.00 -10.44
CA MET A 33 -1.64 -3.11 -9.01
C MET A 33 -2.21 -1.98 -8.15
N THR A 34 -3.09 -2.38 -7.24
CA THR A 34 -3.64 -1.62 -6.12
C THR A 34 -2.55 -1.08 -5.19
N ILE A 35 -2.89 -0.08 -4.39
CA ILE A 35 -1.99 0.45 -3.36
C ILE A 35 -1.70 -0.63 -2.32
N ARG A 36 -2.70 -1.45 -1.97
CA ARG A 36 -2.52 -2.58 -1.06
C ARG A 36 -1.45 -3.54 -1.54
N GLU A 37 -1.49 -3.93 -2.81
CA GLU A 37 -0.48 -4.83 -3.40
C GLU A 37 0.93 -4.23 -3.31
N ARG A 38 1.08 -2.92 -3.50
CA ARG A 38 2.38 -2.24 -3.34
C ARG A 38 2.87 -2.23 -1.89
N LEU A 39 1.97 -2.05 -0.94
CA LEU A 39 2.29 -2.07 0.50
C LEU A 39 2.76 -3.45 0.97
N THR A 40 2.33 -4.52 0.29
CA THR A 40 2.66 -5.91 0.63
C THR A 40 3.71 -6.54 -0.30
N ALA A 41 4.12 -5.86 -1.37
CA ALA A 41 5.07 -6.41 -2.33
C ALA A 41 6.49 -6.48 -1.75
N GLU A 42 7.15 -7.62 -1.96
CA GLU A 42 8.51 -7.90 -1.47
C GLU A 42 9.56 -6.96 -2.08
N ASP A 43 9.29 -6.41 -3.27
CA ASP A 43 10.17 -5.48 -3.96
C ASP A 43 10.34 -4.13 -3.22
N PHE A 44 9.47 -3.82 -2.24
CA PHE A 44 9.58 -2.60 -1.45
C PHE A 44 10.30 -2.83 -0.12
N VAL A 45 11.51 -2.28 -0.04
CA VAL A 45 12.27 -2.23 1.22
C VAL A 45 11.89 -0.96 2.00
N PHE A 46 11.08 -1.14 3.06
CA PHE A 46 10.68 -0.07 3.97
C PHE A 46 11.64 0.06 5.16
N THR A 47 11.93 1.30 5.57
CA THR A 47 12.61 1.61 6.83
C THR A 47 11.72 1.25 8.03
N ASN A 48 12.28 1.18 9.25
CA ASN A 48 11.49 0.88 10.44
C ASN A 48 10.34 1.87 10.67
N SER A 49 10.54 3.16 10.40
CA SER A 49 9.48 4.17 10.53
C SER A 49 8.43 4.04 9.44
N GLU A 50 8.83 3.77 8.19
CA GLU A 50 7.88 3.51 7.10
C GLU A 50 7.06 2.25 7.37
N LYS A 51 7.66 1.18 7.90
CA LYS A 51 6.96 -0.06 8.29
C LYS A 51 5.85 0.19 9.31
N LYS A 52 6.02 1.15 10.23
CA LYS A 52 4.95 1.54 11.16
C LYS A 52 3.76 2.15 10.42
N VAL A 53 4.02 3.03 9.45
CA VAL A 53 2.98 3.64 8.61
C VAL A 53 2.30 2.58 7.75
N VAL A 54 3.07 1.68 7.12
CA VAL A 54 2.52 0.57 6.32
C VAL A 54 1.62 -0.33 7.17
N ARG A 55 2.04 -0.68 8.40
CA ARG A 55 1.23 -1.47 9.32
C ARG A 55 -0.08 -0.78 9.67
N GLU A 56 -0.03 0.52 9.98
CA GLU A 56 -1.22 1.31 10.30
C GLU A 56 -2.20 1.37 9.12
N LEU A 57 -1.66 1.61 7.92
CA LEU A 57 -2.43 1.61 6.67
C LEU A 57 -3.12 0.26 6.41
N LEU A 58 -2.40 -0.86 6.61
CA LEU A 58 -2.93 -2.20 6.37
C LEU A 58 -3.93 -2.65 7.44
N ASN A 59 -3.70 -2.30 8.71
CA ASN A 59 -4.59 -2.64 9.82
C ASN A 59 -5.98 -2.03 9.67
N ASN A 60 -6.05 -0.82 9.11
CA ASN A 60 -7.28 -0.07 9.00
C ASN A 60 -7.56 0.33 7.54
N TYR A 61 -7.19 -0.54 6.60
CA TYR A 61 -7.36 -0.33 5.16
C TYR A 61 -8.82 -0.46 4.74
N PRO A 62 -9.36 0.44 3.90
CA PRO A 62 -8.73 1.61 3.29
C PRO A 62 -8.82 2.89 4.15
N SER A 63 -9.60 2.89 5.23
CA SER A 63 -9.93 4.08 6.03
C SER A 63 -8.73 4.87 6.58
N ALA A 64 -7.64 4.22 6.99
CA ALA A 64 -6.44 4.90 7.51
C ALA A 64 -5.69 5.75 6.47
N ALA A 65 -5.89 5.54 5.17
CA ALA A 65 -5.34 6.43 4.16
C ALA A 65 -6.33 7.52 3.71
N LEU A 66 -7.55 7.53 4.25
CA LEU A 66 -8.54 8.59 4.02
C LEU A 66 -8.50 9.70 5.08
N VAL A 67 -7.66 9.54 6.10
CA VAL A 67 -7.33 10.61 7.06
C VAL A 67 -6.12 11.41 6.58
N SER A 68 -5.92 12.60 7.16
CA SER A 68 -4.79 13.45 6.80
C SER A 68 -3.43 12.80 7.12
N ALA A 69 -2.38 13.20 6.40
CA ALA A 69 -1.02 12.72 6.61
C ALA A 69 -0.56 12.87 8.07
N SER A 70 -0.86 14.02 8.70
CA SER A 70 -0.52 14.29 10.10
C SER A 70 -1.27 13.38 11.07
N HIS A 71 -2.52 13.03 10.77
CA HIS A 71 -3.27 12.08 11.59
C HIS A 71 -2.66 10.68 11.47
N LEU A 72 -2.39 10.23 10.24
CA LEU A 72 -1.72 8.95 10.00
C LEU A 72 -0.35 8.87 10.68
N ALA A 73 0.43 9.96 10.63
CA ALA A 73 1.73 10.05 11.30
C ALA A 73 1.60 9.87 12.81
N ARG A 74 0.61 10.53 13.43
CA ARG A 74 0.32 10.38 14.86
C ARG A 74 -0.07 8.95 15.23
N CYS A 75 -1.00 8.33 14.49
CA CYS A 75 -1.43 6.95 14.75
C CYS A 75 -0.26 5.96 14.63
N ALA A 76 0.57 6.12 13.61
CA ALA A 76 1.76 5.29 13.41
C ALA A 76 2.94 5.61 14.35
N GLY A 77 2.85 6.69 15.15
CA GLY A 77 3.93 7.14 16.04
C GLY A 77 5.19 7.54 15.28
N VAL A 78 5.04 8.28 14.18
CA VAL A 78 6.13 8.80 13.33
C VAL A 78 5.94 10.29 13.02
N SER A 79 6.92 10.89 12.35
CA SER A 79 6.83 12.27 11.87
C SER A 79 6.16 12.37 10.50
N ASP A 80 5.49 13.50 10.23
CA ASP A 80 4.84 13.80 8.95
C ASP A 80 5.76 13.62 7.72
N PRO A 81 7.06 14.02 7.74
CA PRO A 81 7.97 13.76 6.63
C PRO A 81 8.19 12.28 6.34
N THR A 82 7.99 11.39 7.33
CA THR A 82 8.07 9.93 7.12
C THR A 82 6.92 9.46 6.22
N VAL A 83 5.71 9.99 6.44
CA VAL A 83 4.53 9.68 5.61
C VAL A 83 4.73 10.19 4.19
N ALA A 84 5.27 11.40 4.03
CA ALA A 84 5.59 11.95 2.71
C ALA A 84 6.65 11.13 1.96
N ARG A 85 7.69 10.64 2.64
CA ARG A 85 8.71 9.75 2.04
C ARG A 85 8.13 8.41 1.61
N LEU A 86 7.22 7.84 2.40
CA LEU A 86 6.51 6.61 2.02
C LEU A 86 5.72 6.82 0.72
N ALA A 87 4.94 7.90 0.62
CA ALA A 87 4.18 8.22 -0.60
C ALA A 87 5.11 8.33 -1.83
N ASN A 88 6.22 9.05 -1.70
CA ASN A 88 7.24 9.16 -2.74
C ASN A 88 7.84 7.79 -3.13
N LYS A 89 8.12 6.94 -2.14
CA LYS A 89 8.63 5.58 -2.38
C LYS A 89 7.62 4.72 -3.16
N LEU A 90 6.32 4.87 -2.86
CA LEU A 90 5.23 4.19 -3.57
C LEU A 90 4.93 4.78 -4.96
N GLY A 91 5.63 5.87 -5.34
CA GLY A 91 5.55 6.49 -6.66
C GLY A 91 4.62 7.70 -6.75
N TYR A 92 4.22 8.28 -5.63
CA TYR A 92 3.36 9.46 -5.57
C TYR A 92 4.15 10.70 -5.16
N GLU A 93 3.99 11.80 -5.88
CA GLU A 93 4.72 13.05 -5.59
C GLU A 93 4.35 13.61 -4.20
N ARG A 94 3.07 13.55 -3.84
CA ARG A 94 2.54 13.96 -2.55
C ARG A 94 1.65 12.88 -1.95
N PHE A 95 1.47 12.93 -0.63
CA PHE A 95 0.53 12.05 0.06
C PHE A 95 -0.91 12.22 -0.44
N ALA A 96 -1.32 13.44 -0.77
CA ALA A 96 -2.65 13.71 -1.33
C ALA A 96 -2.90 12.97 -2.66
N ASP A 97 -1.87 12.82 -3.51
CA ASP A 97 -2.00 12.07 -4.77
C ASP A 97 -2.17 10.57 -4.50
N MET A 98 -1.49 10.04 -3.47
CA MET A 98 -1.68 8.66 -3.00
C MET A 98 -3.09 8.44 -2.43
N GLN A 99 -3.59 9.41 -1.65
CA GLN A 99 -4.94 9.37 -1.09
C GLN A 99 -6.01 9.40 -2.20
N GLN A 100 -5.83 10.23 -3.23
CA GLN A 100 -6.72 10.26 -4.39
C GLN A 100 -6.72 8.92 -5.14
N ALA A 101 -5.55 8.34 -5.39
CA ALA A 101 -5.47 7.03 -6.04
C ALA A 101 -6.13 5.91 -5.21
N LEU A 102 -6.11 6.02 -3.88
CA LEU A 102 -6.83 5.10 -3.02
C LEU A 102 -8.35 5.28 -3.11
N LEU A 103 -8.82 6.53 -3.14
CA LEU A 103 -10.23 6.84 -3.36
C LEU A 103 -10.72 6.27 -4.70
N ASP A 104 -9.91 6.43 -5.74
CA ASP A 104 -10.21 5.90 -7.08
C ASP A 104 -10.24 4.37 -7.07
N GLU A 105 -9.34 3.72 -6.34
CA GLU A 105 -9.33 2.26 -6.16
C GLU A 105 -10.61 1.78 -5.46
N VAL A 106 -10.99 2.41 -4.35
CA VAL A 106 -12.23 2.09 -3.61
C VAL A 106 -13.46 2.35 -4.49
N ALA A 107 -13.52 3.49 -5.18
CA ALA A 107 -14.59 3.81 -6.10
C ALA A 107 -14.67 2.81 -7.26
N SER A 108 -13.55 2.34 -7.78
CA SER A 108 -13.49 1.33 -8.85
C SER A 108 -13.93 -0.05 -8.36
N HIS A 109 -13.65 -0.40 -7.11
CA HIS A 109 -14.18 -1.60 -6.48
C HIS A 109 -15.71 -1.54 -6.31
N LEU A 110 -16.26 -0.36 -6.02
CA LEU A 110 -17.71 -0.14 -5.88
C LEU A 110 -18.44 -0.04 -7.23
N ASN A 111 -17.79 0.54 -8.25
CA ASN A 111 -18.37 0.78 -9.57
C ASN A 111 -18.00 -0.27 -10.63
N SER A 112 -17.20 -1.31 -10.28
CA SER A 112 -17.10 -2.50 -11.14
C SER A 112 -18.51 -3.01 -11.44
N PRO A 113 -18.83 -3.52 -12.66
CA PRO A 113 -20.19 -3.64 -13.24
C PRO A 113 -21.27 -4.35 -12.41
N MET A 114 -20.92 -4.81 -11.25
CA MET A 114 -21.66 -5.33 -10.14
C MET A 114 -20.54 -5.55 -9.03
N THR A 115 -20.81 -5.75 -7.73
CA THR A 115 -19.90 -6.57 -6.89
C THR A 115 -20.10 -8.05 -7.30
N MET A 116 -19.54 -8.46 -8.45
CA MET A 116 -20.40 -8.75 -9.59
C MET A 116 -21.52 -9.86 -9.50
N LEU A 117 -22.85 -9.56 -9.47
CA LEU A 117 -24.03 -10.51 -9.46
C LEU A 117 -24.12 -11.46 -8.25
N SER A 118 -23.10 -11.48 -7.40
CA SER A 118 -22.87 -12.49 -6.35
C SER A 118 -23.67 -12.34 -5.03
N SER A 119 -24.38 -11.23 -4.83
CA SER A 119 -25.45 -11.21 -3.81
C SER A 119 -26.80 -11.67 -4.38
N SER A 120 -27.01 -11.60 -5.70
CA SER A 120 -28.33 -11.81 -6.33
C SER A 120 -28.58 -13.24 -6.86
N SER A 121 -27.60 -14.13 -6.93
CA SER A 121 -27.85 -15.54 -7.32
C SER A 121 -27.95 -16.54 -6.16
N ARG A 122 -27.79 -16.10 -4.90
CA ARG A 122 -27.90 -16.98 -3.71
C ARG A 122 -29.34 -17.19 -3.22
N SER A 123 -30.36 -16.85 -4.03
CA SER A 123 -31.78 -17.08 -3.74
C SER A 123 -32.52 -17.93 -4.78
N LEU A 124 -31.86 -18.41 -5.84
CA LEU A 124 -32.52 -19.28 -6.83
C LEU A 124 -31.99 -20.71 -6.73
N GLY A 125 -32.53 -21.42 -5.75
CA GLY A 125 -32.46 -22.88 -5.68
C GLY A 125 -32.17 -23.38 -4.28
N SER A 126 -33.21 -23.63 -3.48
CA SER A 126 -33.49 -24.96 -2.91
C SER A 126 -34.64 -24.91 -1.89
N GLY A 127 -35.69 -25.70 -2.15
CA GLY A 127 -36.61 -26.21 -1.13
C GLY A 127 -38.05 -25.71 -1.22
N GLU A 128 -38.88 -26.38 -2.03
CA GLU A 128 -40.24 -26.87 -1.68
C GLU A 128 -40.87 -27.44 -2.99
N LEU A 129 -40.85 -28.75 -3.26
CA LEU A 129 -41.74 -29.74 -2.66
C LEU A 129 -43.20 -29.26 -2.59
N TRP A 130 -43.87 -29.24 -3.75
CA TRP A 130 -45.30 -29.49 -3.82
C TRP A 130 -45.52 -30.52 -4.94
N GLN A 131 -45.27 -31.78 -4.58
CA GLN A 131 -45.98 -32.92 -5.17
C GLN A 131 -47.28 -33.05 -4.40
N ASP A 132 -48.40 -32.96 -5.11
CA ASP A 132 -49.60 -33.82 -4.99
C ASP A 132 -50.58 -33.45 -6.11
#